data_AF-A0A5B7TXJ2-F1
#
_entry.id   AF-A0A5B7TXJ2-F1
#
_cell.length_a   1.000
_cell.length_b   1.000
_cell.length_c   1.000
_cell.angle_alpha   90.00
_cell.angle_beta   90.00
_cell.angle_gamma   90.00
#
_symmetry.space_group_name_H-M   'P 1'
#
loop_
_entity.id
_entity.type
_entity.pdbx_description
1 polymer ?
#
loop_
_entity_poly.entity_id
_entity_poly.type
_entity_poly.pdbx_seq_one_letter_code
_entity_poly.pdbx_strand_id
1 'polypeptide(L)'
;MIKKLPLLLGLLCLNFTSFSQEDSEKIYYYTSLDTEGYISFQKLEANNQNTINTVVNSNFDNEVLNFSLSTLCESEKMVMAKEFKFHGTIDSNIEPVNFTGTKIKTDKNDISFWHFKGDYVDEMDSDPDVQRFTFAKYNATLKIPARTIPTFNLWAIIPKLPFDRRGTFKFNALDETKLYVLKNHTVNYLGTTTTKINGKDMKLHKFVHQGKGMKDAYYWVSEDRELMQVFLDDKYTFTLSSKEAALQTVMLSKSE
;
A
#
# COMPACT_ATOMS: atom_id res chain seq x y z
N MET A 1 55.25 50.61 18.03
CA MET A 1 55.56 49.88 16.78
C MET A 1 55.17 48.41 16.96
N ILE A 2 54.22 47.89 16.17
CA ILE A 2 54.18 46.55 15.50
C ILE A 2 54.60 45.34 16.37
N LYS A 3 53.89 44.21 16.54
CA LYS A 3 52.73 43.54 15.90
C LYS A 3 52.43 42.23 16.68
N LYS A 4 51.17 41.75 16.54
CA LYS A 4 50.71 40.34 16.39
C LYS A 4 50.43 39.43 17.62
N LEU A 5 49.15 38.99 17.67
CA LEU A 5 48.52 37.72 18.13
C LEU A 5 49.37 36.46 17.80
N PRO A 6 49.13 35.22 18.35
CA PRO A 6 47.89 34.71 18.96
C PRO A 6 48.01 33.65 20.10
N LEU A 7 46.90 33.27 20.77
CA LEU A 7 46.38 31.88 20.77
C LEU A 7 45.03 31.78 21.52
N LEU A 8 44.01 31.39 20.76
CA LEU A 8 42.70 30.93 21.21
C LEU A 8 42.88 29.64 22.04
N LEU A 9 42.42 29.60 23.31
CA LEU A 9 42.09 28.34 23.97
C LEU A 9 40.59 28.14 23.84
N GLY A 10 40.23 27.11 23.07
CA GLY A 10 38.85 26.76 22.76
C GLY A 10 38.07 26.28 23.99
N LEU A 11 36.89 26.86 24.18
CA LEU A 11 35.79 26.16 24.82
C LEU A 11 35.36 25.02 23.88
N LEU A 12 35.55 23.78 24.34
CA LEU A 12 34.82 22.63 23.82
C LEU A 12 33.34 22.81 24.20
N CYS A 13 32.57 23.47 23.35
CA CYS A 13 31.14 23.27 23.29
C CYS A 13 30.92 21.85 22.73
N LEU A 14 30.72 20.89 23.63
CA LEU A 14 30.12 19.60 23.32
C LEU A 14 28.70 19.87 22.82
N ASN A 15 28.57 20.14 21.52
CA ASN A 15 27.31 19.96 20.82
C ASN A 15 27.05 18.45 20.82
N PHE A 16 26.34 17.98 21.85
CA PHE A 16 25.47 16.82 21.69
C PHE A 16 24.42 17.22 20.66
N THR A 17 24.77 17.10 19.37
CA THR A 17 23.75 16.76 18.39
C THR A 17 23.26 15.39 18.82
N SER A 18 22.21 15.37 19.63
CA SER A 18 21.26 14.28 19.61
C SER A 18 20.79 14.18 18.17
N PHE A 19 21.53 13.41 17.37
CA PHE A 19 21.01 12.77 16.18
C PHE A 19 19.87 11.92 16.71
N SER A 20 18.69 12.51 16.77
CA SER A 20 17.47 11.74 16.65
C SER A 20 17.63 11.09 15.28
N GLN A 21 18.00 9.81 15.30
CA GLN A 21 17.85 8.94 14.17
C GLN A 21 16.34 8.93 13.93
N GLU A 22 15.85 9.88 13.12
CA GLU A 22 14.58 9.70 12.43
C GLU A 22 14.80 8.40 11.65
N ASP A 23 14.25 7.31 12.17
CA ASP A 23 14.07 6.08 11.42
C ASP A 23 13.18 6.46 10.22
N SER A 24 13.80 6.99 9.15
CA SER A 24 13.11 7.22 7.90
C SER A 24 12.81 5.84 7.34
N GLU A 25 11.67 5.28 7.70
CA GLU A 25 11.33 3.92 7.33
C GLU A 25 11.41 3.74 5.81
N LYS A 26 12.04 2.62 5.42
CA LYS A 26 12.38 2.26 4.05
C LYS A 26 11.13 2.29 3.17
N ILE A 27 11.24 2.95 2.01
CA ILE A 27 10.23 2.93 0.95
C ILE A 27 10.59 1.81 -0.02
N TYR A 28 9.63 0.94 -0.31
CA TYR A 28 9.77 -0.15 -1.28
C TYR A 28 9.14 0.27 -2.60
N TYR A 29 9.89 0.15 -3.69
CA TYR A 29 9.44 0.49 -5.04
C TYR A 29 9.34 -0.77 -5.88
N TYR A 30 8.29 -0.84 -6.69
CA TYR A 30 8.01 -1.98 -7.55
C TYR A 30 7.71 -1.49 -8.96
N THR A 31 8.35 -2.13 -9.93
CA THR A 31 8.17 -1.86 -11.35
C THR A 31 7.75 -3.13 -12.06
N SER A 32 6.99 -3.00 -13.14
CA SER A 32 6.70 -4.09 -14.06
C SER A 32 7.27 -3.77 -15.43
N LEU A 33 7.58 -4.81 -16.21
CA LEU A 33 7.81 -4.67 -17.65
C LEU A 33 6.50 -4.68 -18.44
N ASP A 34 5.41 -5.10 -17.79
CA ASP A 34 4.08 -5.25 -18.38
C ASP A 34 3.20 -4.00 -18.18
N THR A 35 3.68 -3.03 -17.38
CA THR A 35 3.01 -1.76 -17.09
C THR A 35 4.02 -0.63 -17.13
N GLU A 36 3.60 0.56 -17.58
CA GLU A 36 4.38 1.77 -17.35
C GLU A 36 4.19 2.28 -15.92
N GLY A 37 5.25 2.84 -15.34
CA GLY A 37 5.22 3.45 -14.01
C GLY A 37 5.68 2.52 -12.87
N TYR A 38 5.18 2.76 -11.66
CA TYR A 38 5.56 2.06 -10.44
C TYR A 38 4.45 2.03 -9.39
N ILE A 39 4.59 1.10 -8.45
CA ILE A 39 3.88 1.09 -7.18
C ILE A 39 4.92 1.21 -6.08
N SER A 40 4.69 2.03 -5.07
CA SER A 40 5.52 2.06 -3.87
C SER A 40 4.69 1.99 -2.61
N PHE A 41 5.29 1.45 -1.56
CA PHE A 41 4.73 1.58 -0.23
C PHE A 41 5.80 1.91 0.79
N GLN A 42 5.37 2.61 1.82
CA GLN A 42 6.15 2.95 2.99
C GLN A 42 5.33 2.58 4.22
N LYS A 43 5.99 1.88 5.13
CA LYS A 43 5.48 1.67 6.48
C LYS A 43 6.00 2.83 7.34
N LEU A 44 5.20 3.30 8.29
CA LEU A 44 5.63 4.26 9.30
C LEU A 44 5.09 3.81 10.67
N GLU A 45 5.98 3.64 11.63
CA GLU A 45 5.73 3.32 13.03
C GLU A 45 6.17 4.52 13.87
N ALA A 46 5.20 5.36 14.23
CA ALA A 46 5.45 6.54 15.05
C ALA A 46 4.44 6.58 16.20
N ASN A 47 4.91 6.75 17.44
CA ASN A 47 4.05 6.98 18.61
C ASN A 47 2.91 5.94 18.76
N ASN A 48 3.22 4.64 18.63
CA ASN A 48 2.25 3.52 18.62
C ASN A 48 1.19 3.58 17.50
N GLN A 49 1.40 4.42 16.50
CA GLN A 49 0.58 4.49 15.29
C GLN A 49 1.32 3.83 14.14
N ASN A 50 0.58 3.02 13.40
CA ASN A 50 1.08 2.24 12.28
C ASN A 50 0.42 2.80 11.03
N THR A 51 1.18 3.45 10.16
CA THR A 51 0.67 4.02 8.92
C THR A 51 1.26 3.27 7.73
N ILE A 52 0.42 2.95 6.74
CA ILE A 52 0.83 2.48 5.42
C ILE A 52 0.57 3.61 4.44
N ASN A 53 1.62 4.11 3.81
CA ASN A 53 1.52 5.01 2.67
C ASN A 53 1.78 4.21 1.41
N THR A 54 0.84 4.23 0.48
CA THR A 54 0.93 3.57 -0.82
C THR A 54 0.82 4.62 -1.90
N VAL A 55 1.69 4.55 -2.90
CA VAL A 55 1.61 5.36 -4.11
C VAL A 55 1.51 4.41 -5.28
N VAL A 56 0.49 4.63 -6.12
CA VAL A 56 0.33 3.94 -7.40
C VAL A 56 0.46 5.01 -8.46
N ASN A 57 1.42 4.83 -9.35
CA ASN A 57 1.57 5.64 -10.55
C ASN A 57 1.85 4.66 -11.67
N SER A 58 0.82 4.02 -12.20
CA SER A 58 0.98 2.96 -13.18
C SER A 58 -0.17 2.90 -14.18
N ASN A 59 0.16 2.49 -15.40
CA ASN A 59 -0.80 2.27 -16.47
C ASN A 59 -1.07 0.77 -16.64
N PHE A 60 -2.31 0.36 -16.39
CA PHE A 60 -2.81 -0.98 -16.58
C PHE A 60 -3.64 -1.03 -17.87
N ASP A 61 -2.99 -1.34 -18.99
CA ASP A 61 -3.57 -1.33 -20.33
C ASP A 61 -4.13 0.05 -20.73
N ASN A 62 -5.41 0.29 -20.47
CA ASN A 62 -6.11 1.53 -20.76
C ASN A 62 -6.49 2.31 -19.49
N GLU A 63 -6.21 1.74 -18.31
CA GLU A 63 -6.55 2.32 -17.02
C GLU A 63 -5.32 2.97 -16.39
N VAL A 64 -5.35 4.31 -16.30
CA VAL A 64 -4.29 5.07 -15.64
C VAL A 64 -4.64 5.23 -14.16
N LEU A 65 -3.88 4.55 -13.31
CA LEU A 65 -3.97 4.70 -11.86
C LEU A 65 -2.82 5.60 -11.38
N ASN A 66 -3.17 6.79 -10.87
CA ASN A 66 -2.22 7.73 -10.31
C ASN A 66 -2.74 8.31 -9.00
N PHE A 67 -2.48 7.62 -7.90
CA PHE A 67 -2.99 8.01 -6.58
C PHE A 67 -2.01 7.74 -5.45
N SER A 68 -2.30 8.40 -4.32
CA SER A 68 -1.71 8.14 -3.02
C SER A 68 -2.81 7.70 -2.05
N LEU A 69 -2.52 6.67 -1.27
CA LEU A 69 -3.37 6.15 -0.20
C LEU A 69 -2.56 6.16 1.10
N SER A 70 -3.03 6.86 2.11
CA SER A 70 -2.49 6.80 3.47
C SER A 70 -3.49 6.10 4.39
N THR A 71 -3.06 5.02 5.02
CA THR A 71 -3.89 4.21 5.91
C THR A 71 -3.32 4.20 7.31
N LEU A 72 -4.06 4.78 8.26
CA LEU A 72 -3.75 4.67 9.68
C LEU A 72 -4.34 3.37 10.23
N CYS A 73 -3.51 2.50 10.79
CA CYS A 73 -3.89 1.21 11.34
C CYS A 73 -4.03 1.25 12.88
N GLU A 74 -4.90 0.40 13.42
CA GLU A 74 -5.14 0.28 14.86
C GLU A 74 -4.13 -0.62 15.59
N SER A 75 -3.36 -1.41 14.84
CA SER A 75 -2.41 -2.34 15.41
C SER A 75 -1.23 -2.57 14.47
N GLU A 76 -0.14 -3.09 15.03
CA GLU A 76 1.08 -3.47 14.29
C GLU A 76 0.84 -4.54 13.22
N LYS A 77 -0.25 -5.31 13.36
CA LYS A 77 -0.68 -6.29 12.35
C LYS A 77 -1.19 -5.63 11.07
N MET A 78 -1.58 -4.35 11.13
CA MET A 78 -2.02 -3.54 9.98
C MET A 78 -3.26 -4.06 9.24
N VAL A 79 -3.98 -5.01 9.84
CA VAL A 79 -5.21 -5.61 9.29
C VAL A 79 -6.45 -4.75 9.56
N MET A 80 -6.39 -3.91 10.59
CA MET A 80 -7.50 -3.05 11.00
C MET A 80 -7.14 -1.60 10.79
N ALA A 81 -7.86 -0.94 9.89
CA ALA A 81 -7.72 0.47 9.66
C ALA A 81 -8.61 1.30 10.61
N LYS A 82 -8.12 2.50 10.91
CA LYS A 82 -8.80 3.57 11.64
C LYS A 82 -9.18 4.72 10.71
N GLU A 83 -8.32 5.01 9.73
CA GLU A 83 -8.50 6.09 8.78
C GLU A 83 -7.86 5.76 7.43
N PHE A 84 -8.47 6.22 6.34
CA PHE A 84 -7.94 6.22 4.99
C PHE A 84 -7.95 7.65 4.44
N LYS A 85 -6.87 8.06 3.80
CA LYS A 85 -6.82 9.29 2.98
C LYS A 85 -6.42 8.92 1.58
N PHE A 86 -7.25 9.28 0.62
CA PHE A 86 -7.04 9.01 -0.79
C PHE A 86 -6.95 10.32 -1.56
N HIS A 87 -5.95 10.41 -2.43
CA HIS A 87 -5.78 11.51 -3.36
C HIS A 87 -5.26 10.98 -4.69
N GLY A 88 -5.99 11.18 -5.78
CA GLY A 88 -5.47 10.91 -7.12
C GLY A 88 -6.51 10.58 -8.18
N THR A 89 -6.01 10.20 -9.35
CA THR A 89 -6.77 9.80 -10.52
C THR A 89 -6.90 8.28 -10.56
N ILE A 90 -8.13 7.82 -10.79
CA ILE A 90 -8.50 6.39 -10.85
C ILE A 90 -8.91 5.94 -12.25
N ASP A 91 -9.12 6.89 -13.17
CA ASP A 91 -9.36 6.67 -14.60
C ASP A 91 -8.89 7.91 -15.36
N SER A 92 -8.42 7.73 -16.59
CA SER A 92 -7.93 8.81 -17.45
C SER A 92 -8.97 9.93 -17.73
N ASN A 93 -10.25 9.63 -17.60
CA ASN A 93 -11.37 10.54 -17.87
C ASN A 93 -11.99 11.12 -16.58
N ILE A 94 -11.48 10.75 -15.41
CA ILE A 94 -11.99 11.21 -14.11
C ILE A 94 -11.03 12.23 -13.52
N GLU A 95 -11.56 13.40 -13.12
CA GLU A 95 -10.78 14.38 -12.37
C GLU A 95 -10.28 13.77 -11.04
N PRO A 96 -9.07 14.14 -10.57
CA PRO A 96 -8.53 13.60 -9.33
C PRO A 96 -9.51 13.71 -8.16
N VAL A 97 -9.76 12.58 -7.49
CA VAL A 97 -10.66 12.48 -6.34
C VAL A 97 -9.89 12.62 -5.04
N ASN A 98 -10.57 13.16 -4.04
CA ASN A 98 -10.01 13.44 -2.72
C ASN A 98 -11.00 13.02 -1.67
N PHE A 99 -10.71 11.97 -0.90
CA PHE A 99 -11.58 11.60 0.20
C PHE A 99 -10.81 11.15 1.43
N THR A 100 -11.47 11.30 2.58
CA THR A 100 -11.03 10.75 3.85
C THR A 100 -12.14 9.87 4.41
N GLY A 101 -11.81 8.62 4.75
CA GLY A 101 -12.67 7.72 5.49
C GLY A 101 -12.16 7.58 6.92
N THR A 102 -12.96 7.90 7.93
CA THR A 102 -12.60 7.77 9.35
C THR A 102 -13.56 6.82 10.05
N LYS A 103 -13.03 5.84 10.78
CA LYS A 103 -13.85 4.93 11.59
C LYS A 103 -14.41 5.66 12.80
N ILE A 104 -15.74 5.64 12.94
CA ILE A 104 -16.48 6.28 14.02
C ILE A 104 -16.63 5.32 15.20
N LYS A 105 -17.06 4.09 14.93
CA LYS A 105 -17.31 3.05 15.95
C LYS A 105 -17.34 1.66 15.32
N THR A 106 -17.24 0.66 16.18
CA THR A 106 -17.51 -0.75 15.86
C THR A 106 -18.72 -1.20 16.66
N ASP A 107 -19.64 -1.96 16.05
CA ASP A 107 -20.73 -2.59 16.80
C ASP A 107 -20.33 -3.96 17.40
N LYS A 108 -21.31 -4.62 18.04
CA LYS A 108 -21.11 -5.92 18.70
C LYS A 108 -20.87 -7.09 17.74
N ASN A 109 -21.13 -6.90 16.44
CA ASN A 109 -20.91 -7.89 15.38
C ASN A 109 -19.61 -7.58 14.60
N ASP A 110 -18.73 -6.75 15.16
CA ASP A 110 -17.50 -6.25 14.55
C ASP A 110 -17.71 -5.43 13.26
N ILE A 111 -18.94 -5.01 12.96
CA ILE A 111 -19.22 -4.13 11.82
C ILE A 111 -18.73 -2.73 12.18
N SER A 112 -17.89 -2.16 11.31
CA SER A 112 -17.32 -0.84 11.50
C SER A 112 -18.15 0.21 10.77
N PHE A 113 -18.44 1.31 11.46
CA PHE A 113 -19.14 2.47 10.90
C PHE A 113 -18.11 3.52 10.54
N TRP A 114 -18.11 3.93 9.28
CA TRP A 114 -17.11 4.83 8.71
C TRP A 114 -17.75 6.09 8.18
N HIS A 115 -17.18 7.25 8.50
CA HIS A 115 -17.56 8.51 7.91
C HIS A 115 -16.62 8.81 6.73
N PHE A 116 -17.18 9.03 5.55
CA PHE A 116 -16.43 9.45 4.37
C PHE A 116 -16.77 10.89 4.01
N LYS A 117 -15.73 11.70 3.78
CA LYS A 117 -15.81 13.10 3.38
C LYS A 117 -14.94 13.33 2.16
N GLY A 118 -15.47 14.05 1.16
CA GLY A 118 -14.72 14.46 -0.04
C GLY A 118 -15.40 14.10 -1.36
N ASP A 119 -14.62 14.16 -2.43
CA ASP A 119 -15.02 13.86 -3.81
C ASP A 119 -14.75 12.38 -4.08
N TYR A 120 -15.74 11.65 -4.60
CA TYR A 120 -15.63 10.26 -5.06
C TYR A 120 -16.61 10.07 -6.23
N VAL A 121 -16.31 9.12 -7.11
CA VAL A 121 -17.11 8.82 -8.31
C VAL A 121 -17.95 7.57 -8.06
N ASP A 122 -19.24 7.65 -8.40
CA ASP A 122 -20.18 6.53 -8.34
C ASP A 122 -20.13 5.78 -9.67
N GLU A 123 -19.57 4.56 -9.69
CA GLU A 123 -19.69 3.65 -10.82
C GLU A 123 -20.77 2.60 -10.55
N MET A 124 -21.75 2.49 -11.47
CA MET A 124 -22.79 1.46 -11.38
C MET A 124 -22.26 0.10 -11.89
N ASP A 125 -22.49 -0.93 -11.10
CA ASP A 125 -22.17 -2.36 -11.23
C ASP A 125 -23.42 -3.11 -10.74
N SER A 126 -23.65 -4.32 -11.21
CA SER A 126 -24.87 -5.09 -10.92
C SER A 126 -24.61 -6.36 -10.09
N ASP A 127 -23.37 -6.63 -9.66
CA ASP A 127 -23.05 -7.84 -8.88
C ASP A 127 -23.57 -7.77 -7.42
N PRO A 128 -24.39 -8.75 -6.97
CA PRO A 128 -24.93 -8.80 -5.60
C PRO A 128 -23.90 -9.07 -4.49
N ASP A 129 -22.71 -9.60 -4.81
CA ASP A 129 -21.65 -9.82 -3.83
C ASP A 129 -20.76 -8.58 -3.60
N VAL A 130 -20.96 -7.54 -4.41
CA VAL A 130 -20.34 -6.23 -4.24
C VAL A 130 -21.20 -5.39 -3.32
N GLN A 131 -20.71 -5.12 -2.11
CA GLN A 131 -21.38 -4.14 -1.25
C GLN A 131 -21.04 -2.73 -1.71
N ARG A 132 -22.02 -2.11 -2.36
CA ARG A 132 -21.98 -0.74 -2.85
C ARG A 132 -22.36 0.26 -1.79
N PHE A 133 -21.91 1.48 -1.97
CA PHE A 133 -22.38 2.60 -1.19
C PHE A 133 -22.89 3.68 -2.13
N THR A 134 -24.21 3.87 -2.12
CA THR A 134 -24.85 4.99 -2.82
C THR A 134 -24.67 6.23 -1.97
N PHE A 135 -24.18 7.29 -2.58
CA PHE A 135 -23.69 8.44 -1.85
C PHE A 135 -24.51 9.71 -2.09
N ALA A 136 -24.82 10.44 -1.02
CA ALA A 136 -25.12 11.86 -1.13
C ALA A 136 -23.78 12.60 -1.23
N LYS A 137 -23.60 13.39 -2.29
CA LYS A 137 -22.41 14.24 -2.53
C LYS A 137 -21.82 14.78 -1.22
N TYR A 138 -20.51 14.57 -1.04
CA TYR A 138 -19.63 15.15 -0.02
C TYR A 138 -19.61 14.54 1.40
N ASN A 139 -20.62 13.79 1.84
CA ASN A 139 -20.60 13.16 3.18
C ASN A 139 -21.45 11.88 3.23
N ALA A 140 -20.87 10.77 3.68
CA ALA A 140 -21.61 9.53 3.89
C ALA A 140 -21.13 8.74 5.10
N THR A 141 -22.05 7.93 5.64
CA THR A 141 -21.72 6.96 6.69
C THR A 141 -21.93 5.55 6.15
N LEU A 142 -20.85 4.79 6.10
CA LEU A 142 -20.82 3.47 5.49
C LEU A 142 -20.65 2.40 6.57
N LYS A 143 -21.33 1.26 6.37
CA LYS A 143 -21.09 0.05 7.16
C LYS A 143 -20.08 -0.81 6.41
N ILE A 144 -18.87 -0.88 6.94
CA ILE A 144 -17.80 -1.71 6.40
C ILE A 144 -17.68 -2.97 7.27
N PRO A 145 -17.76 -4.18 6.68
CA PRO A 145 -17.53 -5.42 7.40
C PRO A 145 -16.19 -5.43 8.15
N ALA A 146 -16.12 -6.21 9.23
CA ALA A 146 -14.87 -6.43 9.96
C ALA A 146 -13.76 -6.93 9.03
N ARG A 147 -12.49 -6.69 9.40
CA ARG A 147 -11.31 -7.17 8.65
C ARG A 147 -11.32 -6.75 7.17
N THR A 148 -11.82 -5.55 6.88
CA THR A 148 -11.72 -4.96 5.55
C THR A 148 -10.37 -4.25 5.40
N ILE A 149 -9.66 -4.53 4.31
CA ILE A 149 -8.31 -4.01 4.03
C ILE A 149 -8.33 -3.36 2.63
N PRO A 150 -7.81 -2.13 2.45
CA PRO A 150 -7.53 -1.58 1.12
C PRO A 150 -6.63 -2.53 0.33
N THR A 151 -6.96 -2.74 -0.94
CA THR A 151 -6.35 -3.81 -1.73
C THR A 151 -4.85 -3.61 -1.88
N PHE A 152 -4.40 -2.37 -2.11
CA PHE A 152 -2.97 -2.09 -2.26
C PHE A 152 -2.18 -2.20 -0.94
N ASN A 153 -2.83 -2.11 0.23
CA ASN A 153 -2.15 -2.32 1.52
C ASN A 153 -1.73 -3.78 1.73
N LEU A 154 -2.28 -4.73 0.99
CA LEU A 154 -1.86 -6.14 1.10
C LEU A 154 -0.36 -6.30 0.89
N TRP A 155 0.27 -5.48 0.05
CA TRP A 155 1.70 -5.61 -0.24
C TRP A 155 2.57 -5.38 1.01
N ALA A 156 2.12 -4.53 1.95
CA ALA A 156 2.77 -4.33 3.24
C ALA A 156 2.40 -5.41 4.28
N ILE A 157 1.24 -6.07 4.13
CA ILE A 157 0.71 -7.05 5.09
C ILE A 157 1.24 -8.47 4.79
N ILE A 158 1.30 -8.86 3.51
CA ILE A 158 1.70 -10.20 3.07
C ILE A 158 3.03 -10.65 3.70
N PRO A 159 4.10 -9.84 3.73
CA PRO A 159 5.37 -10.30 4.32
C PRO A 159 5.27 -10.64 5.81
N LYS A 160 4.33 -10.04 6.53
CA LYS A 160 4.08 -10.30 7.96
C LYS A 160 3.27 -11.57 8.22
N LEU A 161 2.70 -12.19 7.19
CA LEU A 161 1.92 -13.41 7.37
C LEU A 161 2.81 -14.60 7.72
N PRO A 162 2.33 -15.55 8.54
CA PRO A 162 3.09 -16.76 8.86
C PRO A 162 3.41 -17.60 7.61
N PHE A 163 4.61 -18.18 7.57
CA PHE A 163 4.98 -19.20 6.57
C PHE A 163 4.44 -20.57 6.99
N ASP A 164 3.12 -20.67 7.21
CA ASP A 164 2.43 -21.91 7.63
C ASP A 164 1.35 -22.28 6.62
N ARG A 165 1.45 -23.47 6.03
CA ARG A 165 0.50 -24.01 5.04
C ARG A 165 -0.86 -24.35 5.64
N ARG A 166 -0.98 -24.42 6.97
CA ARG A 166 -2.24 -24.73 7.67
C ARG A 166 -3.09 -23.49 7.91
N GLY A 167 -2.51 -22.30 7.76
CA GLY A 167 -3.20 -21.04 7.99
C GLY A 167 -3.87 -20.51 6.73
N THR A 168 -5.11 -20.03 6.87
CA THR A 168 -5.78 -19.20 5.86
C THR A 168 -6.02 -17.82 6.45
N PHE A 169 -5.44 -16.80 5.82
CA PHE A 169 -5.69 -15.42 6.18
C PHE A 169 -6.94 -14.91 5.44
N LYS A 170 -8.06 -14.80 6.14
CA LYS A 170 -9.34 -14.31 5.59
C LYS A 170 -9.51 -12.81 5.80
N PHE A 171 -10.05 -12.10 4.82
CA PHE A 171 -10.33 -10.67 4.92
C PHE A 171 -11.39 -10.26 3.90
N ASN A 172 -11.83 -9.02 3.96
CA ASN A 172 -12.61 -8.39 2.90
C ASN A 172 -11.73 -7.35 2.21
N ALA A 173 -11.75 -7.28 0.89
CA ALA A 173 -10.98 -6.29 0.15
C ALA A 173 -11.83 -5.04 -0.03
N LEU A 174 -11.33 -3.88 0.40
CA LEU A 174 -11.85 -2.59 -0.04
C LEU A 174 -11.16 -2.29 -1.37
N ASP A 175 -11.95 -2.10 -2.42
CA ASP A 175 -11.48 -1.40 -3.60
C ASP A 175 -11.52 0.10 -3.26
N GLU A 176 -10.38 0.67 -2.93
CA GLU A 176 -10.25 2.08 -2.56
C GLU A 176 -10.52 3.04 -3.72
N THR A 177 -10.42 2.57 -4.97
CA THR A 177 -10.66 3.40 -6.15
C THR A 177 -12.15 3.58 -6.41
N LYS A 178 -12.95 2.55 -6.12
CA LYS A 178 -14.41 2.53 -6.33
C LYS A 178 -15.23 2.54 -5.04
N LEU A 179 -14.55 2.52 -3.89
CA LEU A 179 -15.10 2.51 -2.54
C LEU A 179 -16.09 1.37 -2.22
N TYR A 180 -16.01 0.21 -2.88
CA TYR A 180 -16.84 -0.96 -2.51
C TYR A 180 -16.05 -2.05 -1.80
N VAL A 181 -16.78 -2.94 -1.13
CA VAL A 181 -16.18 -4.08 -0.41
C VAL A 181 -16.47 -5.39 -1.14
N LEU A 182 -15.40 -6.08 -1.52
CA LEU A 182 -15.42 -7.47 -1.97
C LEU A 182 -15.22 -8.40 -0.77
N LYS A 183 -16.15 -9.34 -0.61
CA LYS A 183 -16.20 -10.19 0.59
C LYS A 183 -15.45 -11.49 0.42
N ASN A 184 -15.01 -12.06 1.55
CA ASN A 184 -14.50 -13.42 1.66
C ASN A 184 -13.20 -13.71 0.88
N HIS A 185 -12.31 -12.73 0.78
CA HIS A 185 -10.99 -12.93 0.21
C HIS A 185 -10.10 -13.74 1.16
N THR A 186 -9.14 -14.46 0.58
CA THR A 186 -8.21 -15.30 1.31
C THR A 186 -6.79 -15.16 0.79
N VAL A 187 -5.82 -15.24 1.69
CA VAL A 187 -4.42 -15.47 1.38
C VAL A 187 -3.97 -16.77 2.03
N ASN A 188 -3.33 -17.64 1.24
CA ASN A 188 -2.79 -18.91 1.69
C ASN A 188 -1.31 -19.03 1.35
N TYR A 189 -0.51 -19.57 2.27
CA TYR A 189 0.90 -19.86 2.02
C TYR A 189 1.06 -21.18 1.25
N LEU A 190 1.78 -21.16 0.13
CA LEU A 190 1.97 -22.31 -0.75
C LEU A 190 3.28 -23.07 -0.51
N GLY A 191 4.20 -22.54 0.28
CA GLY A 191 5.54 -23.09 0.46
C GLY A 191 6.63 -22.27 -0.22
N THR A 192 7.83 -22.82 -0.26
CA THR A 192 8.96 -22.18 -0.95
C THR A 192 9.01 -22.60 -2.41
N THR A 193 9.36 -21.67 -3.30
CA THR A 193 9.65 -21.91 -4.71
C THR A 193 10.93 -21.18 -5.10
N THR A 194 11.62 -21.67 -6.13
CA THR A 194 12.70 -20.91 -6.77
C THR A 194 12.11 -20.13 -7.94
N THR A 195 12.42 -18.83 -8.03
CA THR A 195 12.04 -17.97 -9.16
C THR A 195 13.18 -17.03 -9.49
N LYS A 196 13.21 -16.51 -10.72
CA LYS A 196 14.19 -15.51 -11.14
C LYS A 196 13.70 -14.11 -10.79
N ILE A 197 14.44 -13.43 -9.94
CA ILE A 197 14.24 -12.02 -9.62
C ILE A 197 15.45 -11.26 -10.14
N ASN A 198 15.24 -10.29 -11.04
CA ASN A 198 16.30 -9.49 -11.66
C ASN A 198 17.44 -10.36 -12.23
N GLY A 199 17.08 -11.47 -12.89
CA GLY A 199 18.03 -12.41 -13.50
C GLY A 199 18.69 -13.41 -12.55
N LYS A 200 18.48 -13.30 -11.23
CA LYS A 200 19.05 -14.19 -10.22
C LYS A 200 18.01 -15.18 -9.70
N ASP A 201 18.37 -16.47 -9.65
CA ASP A 201 17.54 -17.48 -8.98
C ASP A 201 17.50 -17.21 -7.47
N MET A 202 16.30 -17.08 -6.93
CA MET A 202 16.04 -16.85 -5.50
C MET A 202 15.02 -17.85 -4.99
N LYS A 203 15.31 -18.48 -3.84
CA LYS A 203 14.35 -19.29 -3.10
C LYS A 203 13.47 -18.35 -2.27
N LEU A 204 12.17 -18.33 -2.54
CA LEU A 204 11.21 -17.40 -1.95
C LEU A 204 9.97 -18.13 -1.42
N HIS A 205 9.32 -17.53 -0.44
CA HIS A 205 8.05 -17.95 0.14
C HIS A 205 6.90 -17.46 -0.74
N LYS A 206 6.11 -18.38 -1.29
CA LYS A 206 5.00 -18.07 -2.19
C LYS A 206 3.68 -18.05 -1.44
N PHE A 207 2.88 -17.00 -1.66
CA PHE A 207 1.49 -16.90 -1.24
C PHE A 207 0.58 -16.79 -2.45
N VAL A 208 -0.66 -17.22 -2.29
CA VAL A 208 -1.75 -17.01 -3.25
C VAL A 208 -2.87 -16.23 -2.57
N HIS A 209 -3.39 -15.22 -3.25
CA HIS A 209 -4.58 -14.45 -2.90
C HIS A 209 -5.69 -14.81 -3.86
N GLN A 210 -6.83 -15.18 -3.28
CA GLN A 210 -8.02 -15.62 -4.00
C GLN A 210 -9.25 -14.91 -3.45
N GLY A 211 -10.19 -14.61 -4.32
CA GLY A 211 -11.45 -13.96 -4.03
C GLY A 211 -12.45 -14.23 -5.15
N LYS A 212 -13.74 -13.98 -4.91
CA LYS A 212 -14.74 -14.13 -5.98
C LYS A 212 -14.51 -13.06 -7.04
N GLY A 213 -14.53 -13.45 -8.32
CA GLY A 213 -14.45 -12.52 -9.45
C GLY A 213 -13.04 -12.04 -9.80
N MET A 214 -12.03 -12.39 -9.01
CA MET A 214 -10.63 -12.09 -9.31
C MET A 214 -9.90 -13.32 -9.88
N LYS A 215 -8.86 -13.06 -10.68
CA LYS A 215 -7.81 -14.04 -10.95
C LYS A 215 -6.93 -14.20 -9.71
N ASP A 216 -6.31 -15.36 -9.56
CA ASP A 216 -5.40 -15.60 -8.46
C ASP A 216 -4.20 -14.65 -8.54
N ALA A 217 -3.97 -13.87 -7.48
CA ALA A 217 -2.78 -13.06 -7.34
C ALA A 217 -1.72 -13.82 -6.53
N TYR A 218 -0.45 -13.69 -6.90
CA TYR A 218 0.64 -14.39 -6.24
C TYR A 218 1.69 -13.43 -5.71
N TYR A 219 2.25 -13.76 -4.56
CA TYR A 219 3.25 -12.94 -3.87
C TYR A 219 4.44 -13.80 -3.49
N TRP A 220 5.65 -13.30 -3.75
CA TRP A 220 6.89 -13.95 -3.36
C TRP A 220 7.64 -13.10 -2.35
N VAL A 221 7.89 -13.69 -1.19
CA VAL A 221 8.53 -13.03 -0.04
C VAL A 221 9.87 -13.69 0.25
N SER A 222 10.90 -12.90 0.55
CA SER A 222 12.20 -13.41 1.00
C SER A 222 12.12 -14.00 2.42
N GLU A 223 13.16 -14.74 2.82
CA GLU A 223 13.30 -15.19 4.22
C GLU A 223 13.31 -13.98 5.18
N ASP A 224 13.93 -12.88 4.76
CA ASP A 224 14.05 -11.61 5.50
C ASP A 224 12.76 -10.77 5.49
N ARG A 225 11.62 -11.35 5.08
CA ARG A 225 10.29 -10.69 5.12
C ARG A 225 10.19 -9.48 4.20
N GLU A 226 10.90 -9.49 3.07
CA GLU A 226 10.71 -8.50 2.01
C GLU A 226 9.84 -9.07 0.89
N LEU A 227 8.84 -8.30 0.44
CA LEU A 227 8.07 -8.67 -0.75
C LEU A 227 8.94 -8.42 -1.99
N MET A 228 9.30 -9.48 -2.70
CA MET A 228 10.22 -9.44 -3.83
C MET A 228 9.49 -9.32 -5.17
N GLN A 229 8.33 -9.96 -5.29
CA GLN A 229 7.55 -9.99 -6.53
C GLN A 229 6.07 -10.17 -6.25
N VAL A 230 5.24 -9.55 -7.09
CA VAL A 230 3.79 -9.70 -7.14
C VAL A 230 3.38 -10.02 -8.57
N PHE A 231 2.52 -11.02 -8.74
CA PHE A 231 1.91 -11.36 -10.03
C PHE A 231 0.40 -11.17 -9.91
N LEU A 232 -0.16 -10.31 -10.76
CA LEU A 232 -1.57 -9.92 -10.77
C LEU A 232 -2.21 -10.25 -12.11
N ASP A 233 -3.49 -10.61 -12.09
CA ASP A 233 -4.37 -10.75 -13.27
C ASP A 233 -3.84 -11.63 -14.39
N ASP A 234 -3.06 -12.67 -14.04
CA ASP A 234 -2.37 -13.57 -14.97
C ASP A 234 -1.48 -12.82 -15.99
N LYS A 235 -1.10 -11.57 -15.70
CA LYS A 235 -0.47 -10.66 -16.66
C LYS A 235 0.65 -9.83 -16.07
N TYR A 236 0.38 -9.07 -15.01
CA TYR A 236 1.29 -8.04 -14.54
C TYR A 236 2.26 -8.58 -13.50
N THR A 237 3.56 -8.53 -13.81
CA THR A 237 4.60 -8.94 -12.87
C THR A 237 5.34 -7.73 -12.31
N PHE A 238 5.07 -7.38 -11.06
CA PHE A 238 5.78 -6.33 -10.33
C PHE A 238 6.93 -6.92 -9.54
N THR A 239 8.12 -6.34 -9.66
CA THR A 239 9.33 -6.80 -8.96
C THR A 239 9.93 -5.66 -8.16
N LEU A 240 10.45 -5.97 -6.97
CA LEU A 240 11.15 -5.00 -6.12
C LEU A 240 12.32 -4.37 -6.89
N SER A 241 12.38 -3.05 -6.86
CA SER A 241 13.26 -2.22 -7.68
C SER A 241 13.86 -1.07 -6.87
N SER A 242 14.82 -0.36 -7.45
CA SER A 242 15.35 0.87 -6.85
C SER A 242 14.41 2.05 -7.11
N LYS A 243 14.51 3.09 -6.28
CA LYS A 243 13.76 4.33 -6.48
C LYS A 243 14.09 4.96 -7.84
N GLU A 244 15.35 4.97 -8.23
CA GLU A 244 15.82 5.58 -9.48
C GLU A 244 15.21 4.87 -10.69
N ALA A 245 15.23 3.53 -10.70
CA ALA A 245 14.62 2.74 -11.77
C ALA A 245 13.10 2.97 -11.83
N ALA A 246 12.42 3.01 -10.68
CA ALA A 246 10.98 3.28 -10.61
C ALA A 246 10.60 4.69 -11.10
N LEU A 247 11.43 5.71 -10.84
CA LEU A 247 11.16 7.06 -11.33
C LEU A 247 11.50 7.21 -12.82
N GLN A 248 12.44 6.43 -13.34
CA GLN A 248 12.78 6.43 -14.77
C GLN A 248 11.64 5.88 -15.65
N THR A 249 10.88 4.89 -15.20
CA THR A 249 9.74 4.35 -15.98
C THR A 249 8.70 5.43 -16.27
N VAL A 250 8.51 6.39 -15.36
CA VAL A 250 7.59 7.52 -15.53
C VAL A 250 8.16 8.63 -16.42
N MET A 251 9.50 8.78 -16.48
CA MET A 251 10.12 9.78 -17.35
C MET A 251 10.08 9.36 -18.82
N LEU A 252 10.26 8.06 -19.09
CA LEU A 252 10.22 7.52 -20.45
C LEU A 252 8.82 7.63 -21.07
N SER A 253 7.76 7.42 -20.30
CA SER A 253 6.38 7.52 -20.78
C SER A 253 5.92 8.95 -21.09
N LYS A 254 6.60 9.98 -20.58
CA LYS A 254 6.31 11.40 -20.88
C LYS A 254 7.04 11.92 -22.12
N SER A 255 7.95 11.14 -22.68
CA SER A 255 8.77 11.53 -23.84
C SER A 255 8.30 10.95 -25.17
N GLU A 256 7.22 10.15 -25.16
CA GLU A 256 6.50 9.66 -26.35
C GLU A 256 5.25 10.51 -26.62
#